data_AF-A0A7D3X248-F1
#
_entry.id   AF-A0A7D3X248-F1
#
_cell.length_a   1.000
_cell.length_b   1.000
_cell.length_c   1.000
_cell.angle_alpha   90.00
_cell.angle_beta   90.00
_cell.angle_gamma   90.00
#
_symmetry.space_group_name_H-M   'P 1'
#
loop_
_entity.id
_entity.type
_entity.pdbx_description
1 polymer ?
#
loop_
_entity_poly.entity_id
_entity_poly.type
_entity_poly.pdbx_seq_one_letter_code
_entity_poly.pdbx_strand_id
1 'polypeptide(L)'
;MSPVPLLAAYTILPWTAVMAAGYAVGPWFRAASAQRTRWLRLAGVAALLLFGCLRATNWYGDPAPWSTQPRGPGYSLLSFLDVTKYPPSLLFLSLTLGVALLLLSATEGLPGRLSRWLSIYGRVPLFYFVLHFCLVSGGAFIWTTLAFGKAINLSFAPVKDWPAGYHPSLLRAYVVWVCVVGLMYWPCRWYQGYKQRHSYWWLSYL
;
A
#
# COMPACT_ATOMS: atom_id res chain seq x y z
N MET A 1 -6.32 2.13 -35.35
CA MET A 1 -7.02 2.51 -34.11
C MET A 1 -6.18 2.03 -32.94
N SER A 2 -5.43 2.91 -32.28
CA SER A 2 -4.79 2.57 -31.01
C SER A 2 -5.89 2.14 -30.03
N PRO A 3 -5.77 0.98 -29.36
CA PRO A 3 -6.77 0.54 -28.40
C PRO A 3 -6.92 1.65 -27.36
N VAL A 4 -8.15 2.08 -27.12
CA VAL A 4 -8.45 3.01 -26.03
C VAL A 4 -7.92 2.34 -24.76
N PRO A 5 -6.96 2.93 -24.03
CA PRO A 5 -6.46 2.31 -22.82
C PRO A 5 -7.64 2.26 -21.84
N LEU A 6 -8.23 1.09 -21.68
CA LEU A 6 -9.23 0.81 -20.67
C LEU A 6 -8.52 0.94 -19.33
N LEU A 7 -8.60 2.11 -18.72
CA LEU A 7 -8.18 2.34 -17.34
C LEU A 7 -9.20 1.63 -16.44
N ALA A 8 -9.06 0.31 -16.31
CA ALA A 8 -9.78 -0.50 -15.35
C ALA A 8 -9.22 -0.22 -13.94
N ALA A 9 -9.36 1.02 -13.47
CA ALA A 9 -8.86 1.48 -12.18
C ALA A 9 -9.51 0.72 -11.01
N TYR A 10 -10.70 0.16 -11.22
CA TYR A 10 -11.47 -0.52 -10.19
C TYR A 10 -12.04 -1.84 -10.69
N THR A 11 -11.33 -2.93 -10.44
CA THR A 11 -11.83 -4.28 -10.70
C THR A 11 -12.64 -4.76 -9.50
N ILE A 12 -13.96 -4.79 -9.64
CA ILE A 12 -14.85 -5.15 -8.54
C ILE A 12 -14.58 -6.57 -8.04
N LEU A 13 -14.36 -7.53 -8.96
CA LEU A 13 -14.25 -8.95 -8.64
C LEU A 13 -13.04 -9.31 -7.74
N PRO A 14 -11.79 -8.88 -8.02
CA PRO A 14 -10.68 -9.12 -7.10
C PRO A 14 -10.90 -8.48 -5.72
N TRP A 15 -11.45 -7.26 -5.66
CA TRP A 15 -11.68 -6.59 -4.39
C TRP A 15 -12.79 -7.25 -3.56
N THR A 16 -13.87 -7.72 -4.18
CA THR A 16 -14.92 -8.46 -3.46
C THR A 16 -14.38 -9.80 -2.93
N ALA A 17 -13.54 -10.50 -3.69
CA ALA A 17 -12.89 -11.71 -3.22
C ALA A 17 -11.98 -11.45 -2.00
N VAL A 18 -11.21 -10.35 -2.01
CA VAL A 18 -10.39 -9.94 -0.87
C VAL A 18 -11.25 -9.62 0.36
N MET A 19 -12.35 -8.90 0.19
CA MET A 19 -13.26 -8.60 1.30
C MET A 19 -13.90 -9.87 1.88
N ALA A 20 -14.31 -10.81 1.02
CA ALA A 20 -14.84 -12.11 1.44
C ALA A 20 -13.79 -12.95 2.19
N ALA A 21 -12.55 -12.97 1.69
CA ALA A 21 -11.44 -13.64 2.37
C ALA A 21 -11.16 -13.01 3.75
N GLY A 22 -11.19 -11.68 3.86
CA GLY A 22 -11.08 -10.98 5.13
C GLY A 22 -12.20 -11.35 6.11
N TYR A 23 -13.43 -11.47 5.64
CA TYR A 23 -14.56 -11.93 6.45
C TYR A 23 -14.35 -13.37 6.95
N ALA A 24 -13.86 -14.28 6.10
CA ALA A 24 -13.55 -15.66 6.45
C ALA A 24 -12.40 -15.79 7.47
N VAL A 25 -11.43 -14.87 7.45
CA VAL A 25 -10.34 -14.80 8.42
C VAL A 25 -10.80 -14.20 9.76
N GLY A 26 -11.87 -13.40 9.78
CA GLY A 26 -12.41 -12.75 10.99
C GLY A 26 -12.58 -13.69 12.21
N PRO A 27 -13.22 -14.87 12.07
CA PRO A 27 -13.35 -15.85 13.15
C PRO A 27 -12.02 -16.32 13.75
N TRP A 28 -10.91 -16.30 13.01
CA TRP A 28 -9.60 -16.72 13.52
C TRP A 28 -9.13 -15.85 14.69
N PHE A 29 -9.58 -14.59 14.74
CA PHE A 29 -9.26 -13.67 15.82
C PHE A 29 -9.93 -14.02 17.15
N ARG A 30 -10.93 -14.91 17.14
CA ARG A 30 -11.57 -15.45 18.35
C ARG A 30 -10.79 -16.63 18.96
N ALA A 31 -9.89 -17.24 18.20
CA ALA A 31 -9.06 -18.34 18.69
C ALA A 31 -7.94 -17.83 19.62
N ALA A 32 -7.36 -18.74 20.41
CA ALA A 32 -6.20 -18.45 21.24
C ALA A 32 -5.03 -17.95 20.38
N SER A 33 -4.21 -17.05 20.94
CA SER A 33 -3.13 -16.37 20.20
C SER A 33 -2.18 -17.34 19.49
N ALA A 34 -1.75 -18.42 20.16
CA ALA A 34 -0.87 -19.42 19.55
C ALA A 34 -1.49 -20.07 18.29
N GLN A 35 -2.78 -20.38 18.33
CA GLN A 35 -3.49 -20.98 17.21
C GLN A 35 -3.69 -19.99 16.07
N ARG A 36 -4.06 -18.75 16.42
CA ARG A 36 -4.23 -17.65 15.46
C ARG A 36 -2.94 -17.33 14.71
N THR A 37 -1.82 -17.18 15.43
CA THR A 37 -0.51 -16.93 14.83
C THR A 37 -0.11 -18.03 13.86
N ARG A 38 -0.38 -19.30 14.24
CA ARG A 38 -0.11 -20.45 13.37
C ARG A 38 -0.94 -20.40 12.08
N TRP A 39 -2.23 -20.12 12.16
CA TRP A 39 -3.10 -20.01 10.99
C TRP A 39 -2.71 -18.86 10.07
N LEU A 40 -2.45 -17.67 10.63
CA LEU A 40 -2.00 -16.50 9.87
C LEU A 40 -0.67 -16.77 9.17
N ARG A 41 0.28 -17.41 9.87
CA ARG A 41 1.58 -17.76 9.30
C ARG A 41 1.44 -18.77 8.16
N LEU A 42 0.66 -19.84 8.36
CA LEU A 42 0.43 -20.85 7.32
C LEU A 42 -0.24 -20.25 6.09
N ALA A 43 -1.27 -19.42 6.27
CA ALA A 43 -1.95 -18.73 5.17
C ALA A 43 -1.01 -17.77 4.44
N GLY A 44 -0.19 -17.02 5.18
CA GLY A 44 0.81 -16.12 4.61
C GLY A 44 1.87 -16.85 3.78
N VAL A 45 2.44 -17.94 4.31
CA VAL A 45 3.40 -18.78 3.59
C VAL A 45 2.75 -19.41 2.35
N ALA A 46 1.54 -19.96 2.47
CA ALA A 46 0.83 -20.56 1.35
C ALA A 46 0.58 -19.54 0.22
N ALA A 47 0.20 -18.31 0.56
CA ALA A 47 0.03 -17.23 -0.41
C ALA A 47 1.35 -16.85 -1.10
N LEU A 48 2.45 -16.74 -0.35
CA LEU A 48 3.77 -16.44 -0.95
C LEU A 48 4.32 -17.59 -1.80
N LEU A 49 4.07 -18.85 -1.43
CA LEU A 49 4.42 -20.00 -2.25
C LEU A 49 3.61 -20.00 -3.55
N LEU A 50 2.30 -19.73 -3.47
CA LEU A 50 1.45 -19.58 -4.65
C LEU A 50 1.97 -18.46 -5.56
N PHE A 51 2.33 -17.31 -5.00
CA PHE A 51 2.98 -16.22 -5.73
C PHE A 51 4.25 -16.70 -6.43
N GLY A 52 5.16 -17.35 -5.71
CA GLY A 52 6.43 -17.82 -6.25
C GLY A 52 6.25 -18.81 -7.40
N CYS A 53 5.38 -19.81 -7.22
CA CYS A 53 5.08 -20.82 -8.24
C CYS A 53 4.47 -20.21 -9.50
N LEU A 54 3.49 -19.32 -9.35
CA LEU A 54 2.83 -18.67 -10.49
C LEU A 54 3.76 -17.66 -11.18
N ARG A 55 4.54 -16.89 -10.41
CA ARG A 55 5.45 -15.90 -10.98
C ARG A 55 6.60 -16.57 -11.73
N ALA A 56 7.13 -17.68 -11.22
CA ALA A 56 8.22 -18.42 -11.86
C ALA A 56 7.87 -18.91 -13.28
N THR A 57 6.61 -19.28 -13.55
CA THR A 57 6.20 -19.79 -14.86
C THR A 57 5.93 -18.70 -15.90
N ASN A 58 5.83 -17.42 -15.50
CA ASN A 58 5.47 -16.29 -16.37
C ASN A 58 4.16 -16.44 -17.17
N TRP A 59 3.37 -17.49 -16.93
CA TRP A 59 2.19 -17.79 -17.73
C TRP A 59 1.02 -16.87 -17.37
N TYR A 60 0.86 -16.57 -16.08
CA TYR A 60 -0.39 -16.03 -15.56
C TYR A 60 -0.19 -14.73 -14.77
N GLY A 61 -1.12 -13.79 -14.94
CA GLY A 61 -1.43 -12.75 -13.96
C GLY A 61 -0.70 -11.43 -14.11
N ASP A 62 0.40 -11.34 -14.85
CA ASP A 62 1.09 -10.06 -15.08
C ASP A 62 1.30 -9.82 -16.58
N PRO A 63 0.85 -8.67 -17.14
CA PRO A 63 1.19 -8.28 -18.51
C PRO A 63 2.70 -8.09 -18.73
N ALA A 64 3.47 -7.84 -17.67
CA ALA A 64 4.93 -7.74 -17.73
C ALA A 64 5.58 -9.04 -17.19
N PRO A 65 6.11 -9.92 -18.06
CA PRO A 65 6.84 -11.10 -17.61
C PRO A 65 8.15 -10.70 -16.92
N TRP A 66 8.50 -11.40 -15.85
CA TRP A 66 9.78 -11.17 -15.20
C TRP A 66 10.91 -11.68 -16.11
N SER A 67 12.05 -10.99 -16.08
CA SER A 67 13.21 -11.34 -16.89
C SER A 67 14.51 -11.17 -16.11
N THR A 68 15.54 -11.91 -16.50
CA THR A 68 16.88 -11.74 -15.96
C THR A 68 17.46 -10.42 -16.44
N GLN A 69 17.88 -9.59 -15.50
CA GLN A 69 18.40 -8.27 -15.79
C GLN A 69 19.93 -8.32 -15.93
N PRO A 70 20.50 -7.69 -16.97
CA PRO A 70 21.95 -7.70 -17.20
C PRO A 70 22.73 -6.92 -16.12
N ARG A 71 22.04 -6.10 -15.32
CA ARG A 71 22.60 -5.32 -14.21
C ARG A 71 22.85 -6.14 -12.94
N GLY A 72 22.63 -7.45 -12.99
CA GLY A 72 22.95 -8.39 -11.91
C GLY A 72 21.73 -8.98 -11.19
N PRO A 73 21.96 -9.94 -10.28
CA PRO A 73 20.89 -10.75 -9.68
C PRO A 73 19.90 -9.94 -8.85
N GLY A 74 20.32 -8.83 -8.23
CA GLY A 74 19.42 -7.94 -7.49
C GLY A 74 18.36 -7.30 -8.37
N TYR A 75 18.70 -6.88 -9.59
CA TYR A 75 17.74 -6.33 -10.54
C TYR A 75 16.80 -7.40 -11.11
N SER A 76 17.29 -8.64 -11.26
CA SER A 76 16.43 -9.78 -11.62
C SER A 76 15.42 -10.08 -10.52
N LEU A 77 15.82 -10.00 -9.25
CA LEU A 77 14.90 -10.13 -8.12
C LEU A 77 13.86 -9.00 -8.08
N LEU A 78 14.30 -7.75 -8.33
CA LEU A 78 13.37 -6.62 -8.45
C LEU A 78 12.38 -6.84 -9.59
N SER A 79 12.82 -7.34 -10.76
CA SER A 79 11.93 -7.69 -11.87
C SER A 79 10.96 -8.82 -11.51
N PHE A 80 11.38 -9.76 -10.67
CA PHE A 80 10.49 -10.83 -10.18
C PHE A 80 9.39 -10.29 -9.25
N LEU A 81 9.75 -9.35 -8.37
CA LEU A 81 8.84 -8.70 -7.41
C LEU A 81 8.02 -7.55 -8.02
N ASP A 82 8.43 -7.04 -9.18
CA ASP A 82 7.70 -6.01 -9.91
C ASP A 82 6.45 -6.63 -10.51
N VAL A 83 5.32 -6.40 -9.84
CA VAL A 83 4.00 -6.93 -10.23
C VAL A 83 3.04 -5.78 -10.43
N THR A 84 2.32 -5.81 -11.55
CA THR A 84 1.33 -4.79 -11.87
C THR A 84 0.22 -4.70 -10.81
N LYS A 85 0.03 -3.52 -10.22
CA LYS A 85 -0.99 -3.26 -9.20
C LYS A 85 -2.42 -3.17 -9.76
N TYR A 86 -2.57 -2.63 -10.97
CA TYR A 86 -3.87 -2.38 -11.60
C TYR A 86 -3.89 -2.91 -13.04
N PRO A 87 -4.81 -3.81 -13.40
CA PRO A 87 -5.80 -4.46 -12.53
C PRO A 87 -5.14 -5.42 -11.51
N PRO A 88 -5.64 -5.52 -10.26
CA PRO A 88 -5.10 -6.42 -9.26
C PRO A 88 -5.27 -7.88 -9.68
N SER A 89 -4.15 -8.54 -9.95
CA SER A 89 -4.11 -9.96 -10.29
C SER A 89 -3.92 -10.84 -9.06
N LEU A 90 -4.09 -12.16 -9.24
CA LEU A 90 -3.81 -13.11 -8.17
C LEU A 90 -2.35 -13.02 -7.69
N LEU A 91 -1.41 -12.71 -8.57
CA LEU A 91 0.00 -12.49 -8.20
C LEU A 91 0.14 -11.31 -7.24
N PHE A 92 -0.46 -10.17 -7.58
CA PHE A 92 -0.42 -8.99 -6.74
C PHE A 92 -1.07 -9.25 -5.37
N LEU A 93 -2.24 -9.90 -5.35
CA LEU A 93 -2.97 -10.21 -4.12
C LEU A 93 -2.22 -11.24 -3.26
N SER A 94 -1.70 -12.31 -3.83
CA SER A 94 -0.98 -13.35 -3.09
C SER A 94 0.32 -12.83 -2.48
N LEU A 95 1.06 -12.00 -3.20
CA LEU A 95 2.25 -11.31 -2.66
C LEU A 95 1.87 -10.38 -1.50
N THR A 96 0.94 -9.46 -1.74
CA THR A 96 0.61 -8.41 -0.76
C THR A 96 -0.10 -8.96 0.49
N LEU A 97 -1.09 -9.83 0.32
CA LEU A 97 -1.78 -10.49 1.44
C LEU A 97 -0.85 -11.48 2.14
N GLY A 98 0.00 -12.21 1.41
CA GLY A 98 0.97 -13.13 2.00
C GLY A 98 1.93 -12.42 2.94
N VAL A 99 2.53 -11.32 2.48
CA VAL A 99 3.39 -10.46 3.33
C VAL A 99 2.59 -9.88 4.51
N ALA A 100 1.38 -9.36 4.26
CA ALA A 100 0.57 -8.77 5.33
C ALA A 100 0.20 -9.77 6.44
N LEU A 101 -0.18 -11.00 6.08
CA LEU A 101 -0.50 -12.07 7.03
C LEU A 101 0.73 -12.50 7.84
N LEU A 102 1.90 -12.59 7.20
CA LEU A 102 3.14 -12.89 7.91
C LEU A 102 3.53 -11.79 8.88
N LEU A 103 3.46 -10.52 8.46
CA LEU A 103 3.71 -9.37 9.33
C LEU A 103 2.73 -9.34 10.50
N LEU A 104 1.45 -9.64 10.26
CA LEU A 104 0.45 -9.71 11.30
C LEU A 104 0.74 -10.83 12.28
N SER A 105 1.14 -12.01 11.80
CA SER A 105 1.55 -13.14 12.65
C SER A 105 2.80 -12.83 13.47
N ALA A 106 3.75 -12.08 12.91
CA ALA A 106 5.01 -11.74 13.58
C ALA A 106 4.85 -10.62 14.62
N THR A 107 3.89 -9.71 14.40
CA THR A 107 3.60 -8.59 15.33
C THR A 107 2.61 -8.98 16.42
N GLU A 108 2.02 -10.17 16.32
CA GLU A 108 1.09 -10.70 17.31
C GLU A 108 1.79 -10.94 18.66
N GLY A 109 1.29 -10.28 19.71
CA GLY A 109 1.82 -10.46 21.05
C GLY A 109 3.14 -9.74 21.35
N LEU A 110 3.65 -8.87 20.47
CA LEU A 110 4.83 -8.05 20.76
C LEU A 110 4.47 -6.82 21.63
N PRO A 111 4.86 -6.77 22.92
CA PRO A 111 4.78 -5.55 23.71
C PRO A 111 5.91 -4.60 23.27
N GLY A 112 5.58 -3.62 22.43
CA GLY A 112 6.59 -2.71 21.89
C GLY A 112 6.10 -1.28 21.74
N ARG A 113 7.00 -0.32 22.00
CA ARG A 113 6.78 1.10 21.69
C ARG A 113 6.43 1.30 20.21
N LEU A 114 7.08 0.54 19.33
CA LEU A 114 6.83 0.55 17.88
C LEU A 114 5.42 0.06 17.52
N SER A 115 4.97 -1.05 18.11
CA SER A 115 3.61 -1.58 17.90
C SER A 115 2.55 -0.57 18.35
N ARG A 116 2.75 0.07 19.51
CA ARG A 116 1.87 1.14 19.99
C ARG A 116 1.87 2.35 19.05
N TRP A 117 3.04 2.74 18.55
CA TRP A 117 3.20 3.85 17.61
C TRP A 117 2.48 3.58 16.28
N LEU A 118 2.71 2.40 15.67
CA LEU A 118 2.03 1.97 14.45
C LEU A 118 0.51 1.80 14.62
N SER A 119 0.07 1.35 15.80
CA SER A 119 -1.36 1.18 16.10
C SER A 119 -2.16 2.48 16.04
N ILE A 120 -1.50 3.65 16.20
CA ILE A 120 -2.16 4.95 16.11
C ILE A 120 -2.67 5.18 14.69
N TYR A 121 -1.83 4.92 13.68
CA TYR A 121 -2.23 5.02 12.28
C TYR A 121 -3.32 4.00 11.92
N GLY A 122 -3.19 2.76 12.40
CA GLY A 122 -4.15 1.69 12.12
C GLY A 122 -5.56 1.90 12.72
N ARG A 123 -5.69 2.75 13.75
CA ARG A 123 -7.00 3.08 14.36
C ARG A 123 -7.79 4.15 13.61
N VAL A 124 -7.10 4.99 12.85
CA VAL A 124 -7.69 6.09 12.09
C VAL A 124 -7.20 6.08 10.62
N PRO A 125 -7.30 4.93 9.92
CA PRO A 125 -6.68 4.75 8.62
C PRO A 125 -7.31 5.65 7.54
N LEU A 126 -8.62 5.91 7.61
CA LEU A 126 -9.29 6.78 6.66
C LEU A 126 -8.89 8.24 6.86
N PHE A 127 -8.86 8.72 8.10
CA PHE A 127 -8.34 10.06 8.42
C PHE A 127 -6.90 10.26 7.91
N TYR A 128 -6.01 9.29 8.17
CA TYR A 128 -4.66 9.33 7.62
C TYR A 128 -4.69 9.36 6.08
N PHE A 129 -5.51 8.51 5.45
CA PHE A 129 -5.64 8.44 4.00
C PHE A 129 -6.04 9.80 3.39
N VAL A 130 -7.07 10.45 3.92
CA VAL A 130 -7.53 11.74 3.40
C VAL A 130 -6.49 12.83 3.65
N LEU A 131 -5.96 12.93 4.87
CA LEU A 131 -5.09 14.04 5.25
C LEU A 131 -3.72 13.95 4.58
N HIS A 132 -3.09 12.76 4.49
CA HIS A 132 -1.81 12.63 3.79
C HIS A 132 -1.95 12.93 2.30
N PHE A 133 -3.07 12.55 1.68
CA PHE A 133 -3.34 12.84 0.27
C PHE A 133 -3.41 14.36 0.03
N CYS A 134 -4.16 15.07 0.88
CA CYS A 134 -4.22 16.54 0.84
C CYS A 134 -2.85 17.19 1.09
N LEU A 135 -2.09 16.70 2.08
CA LEU A 135 -0.76 17.22 2.42
C LEU A 135 0.23 17.06 1.27
N VAL A 136 0.31 15.86 0.67
CA VAL A 136 1.22 15.60 -0.44
C VAL A 136 0.80 16.37 -1.69
N SER A 137 -0.50 16.40 -1.99
CA SER A 137 -1.01 17.09 -3.19
C SER A 137 -0.86 18.61 -3.07
N GLY A 138 -1.25 19.19 -1.93
CA GLY A 138 -1.07 20.61 -1.64
C GLY A 138 0.40 21.00 -1.57
N GLY A 139 1.23 20.19 -0.91
CA GLY A 139 2.67 20.39 -0.84
C GLY A 139 3.34 20.35 -2.21
N ALA A 140 2.96 19.40 -3.08
CA ALA A 140 3.43 19.34 -4.45
C ALA A 140 2.98 20.56 -5.28
N PHE A 141 1.75 21.01 -5.09
CA PHE A 141 1.22 22.21 -5.75
C PHE A 141 2.02 23.47 -5.36
N ILE A 142 2.23 23.69 -4.06
CA ILE A 142 3.01 24.83 -3.54
C ILE A 142 4.46 24.75 -4.00
N TRP A 143 5.06 23.57 -3.93
CA TRP A 143 6.46 23.40 -4.34
C TRP A 143 6.64 23.66 -5.84
N THR A 144 5.73 23.16 -6.68
CA THR A 144 5.80 23.39 -8.14
C THR A 144 5.55 24.84 -8.52
N THR A 145 4.64 25.55 -7.85
CA THR A 145 4.44 26.99 -8.08
C THR A 145 5.66 27.81 -7.68
N LEU A 146 6.30 27.52 -6.54
CA LEU A 146 7.48 28.24 -6.07
C LEU A 146 8.72 27.94 -6.93
N ALA A 147 8.92 26.69 -7.34
CA ALA A 147 10.10 26.27 -8.09
C ALA A 147 10.01 26.57 -9.59
N PHE A 148 8.80 26.50 -10.18
CA PHE A 148 8.61 26.57 -11.64
C PHE A 148 7.56 27.61 -12.08
N GLY A 149 6.98 28.38 -11.16
CA GLY A 149 6.00 29.41 -11.45
C GLY A 149 4.61 28.90 -11.87
N LYS A 150 4.43 27.58 -11.98
CA LYS A 150 3.17 26.95 -12.38
C LYS A 150 2.87 25.73 -11.51
N ALA A 151 1.62 25.65 -11.10
CA ALA A 151 1.14 24.50 -10.35
C ALA A 151 0.86 23.34 -11.30
N ILE A 152 1.54 22.21 -11.09
CA ILE A 152 1.41 21.04 -11.97
C ILE A 152 1.16 19.81 -11.11
N ASN A 153 0.14 19.05 -11.50
CA ASN A 153 -0.13 17.77 -10.88
C ASN A 153 0.79 16.71 -11.48
N LEU A 154 1.96 16.50 -10.88
CA LEU A 154 2.96 15.54 -11.33
C LEU A 154 2.46 14.08 -11.35
N SER A 155 1.38 13.75 -10.64
CA SER A 155 0.83 12.39 -10.57
C SER A 155 -0.04 12.02 -11.77
N PHE A 156 -0.69 12.99 -12.41
CA PHE A 156 -1.62 12.77 -13.52
C PHE A 156 -1.26 13.52 -14.80
N ALA A 157 -0.39 14.53 -14.71
CA ALA A 157 0.11 15.24 -15.89
C ALA A 157 1.04 14.31 -16.69
N PRO A 158 0.84 14.21 -18.02
CA PRO A 158 1.75 13.45 -18.85
C PRO A 158 3.15 14.05 -18.77
N VAL A 159 4.18 13.19 -18.87
CA VAL A 159 5.60 13.57 -18.66
C VAL A 159 6.04 14.74 -19.55
N LYS A 160 5.44 14.90 -20.73
CA LYS A 160 5.67 16.02 -21.65
C LYS A 160 5.32 17.40 -21.06
N ASP A 161 4.38 17.44 -20.11
CA ASP A 161 3.91 18.67 -19.47
C ASP A 161 4.66 18.96 -18.17
N TRP A 162 5.68 18.16 -17.83
CA TRP A 162 6.52 18.39 -16.66
C TRP A 162 7.47 19.57 -16.91
N PRO A 163 7.81 20.35 -15.87
CA PRO A 163 8.78 21.44 -16.00
C PRO A 163 10.12 20.91 -16.52
N ALA A 164 10.75 21.65 -17.45
CA ALA A 164 12.01 21.22 -18.06
C ALA A 164 13.16 21.00 -17.05
N GLY A 165 13.12 21.69 -15.90
CA GLY A 165 14.09 21.51 -14.80
C GLY A 165 13.69 20.45 -13.76
N TYR A 166 12.57 19.76 -13.93
CA TYR A 166 12.11 18.74 -12.99
C TYR A 166 12.76 17.38 -13.29
N HIS A 167 13.60 16.93 -12.36
CA HIS A 167 14.15 15.57 -12.38
C HIS A 167 13.58 14.74 -11.23
N PRO A 168 12.92 13.60 -11.52
CA PRO A 168 12.49 12.66 -10.49
C PRO A 168 13.68 12.17 -9.66
N SER A 169 13.55 12.25 -8.34
CA SER A 169 14.58 11.80 -7.40
C SER A 169 13.97 10.88 -6.36
N LEU A 170 14.46 9.65 -6.31
CA LEU A 170 14.06 8.67 -5.30
C LEU A 170 14.38 9.16 -3.89
N LEU A 171 15.54 9.80 -3.70
CA LEU A 171 15.95 10.35 -2.40
C LEU A 171 14.94 11.40 -1.92
N ARG A 172 14.54 12.33 -2.81
CA ARG A 172 13.52 13.34 -2.47
C ARG A 172 12.20 12.69 -2.09
N ALA A 173 11.77 11.68 -2.85
CA ALA A 173 10.55 10.95 -2.55
C ALA A 173 10.59 10.29 -1.17
N TYR A 174 11.69 9.61 -0.82
CA TYR A 174 11.86 8.99 0.50
C TYR A 174 11.92 10.00 1.64
N VAL A 175 12.63 11.12 1.46
CA VAL A 175 12.71 12.18 2.48
C VAL A 175 11.33 12.78 2.73
N VAL A 176 10.60 13.15 1.66
CA VAL A 176 9.23 13.68 1.79
C VAL A 176 8.31 12.65 2.44
N TRP A 177 8.42 11.37 2.05
CA TRP A 177 7.63 10.29 2.65
C TRP A 177 7.87 10.17 4.16
N VAL A 178 9.14 10.13 4.61
CA VAL A 178 9.46 10.07 6.06
C VAL A 178 8.93 11.30 6.79
N CYS A 179 9.10 12.50 6.21
CA CYS A 179 8.58 13.74 6.79
C CYS A 179 7.06 13.73 6.93
N VAL A 180 6.33 13.30 5.90
CA VAL A 180 4.85 13.21 5.93
C VAL A 180 4.39 12.20 6.97
N VAL A 181 4.97 11.00 6.99
CA VAL A 181 4.64 9.96 7.98
C VAL A 181 4.88 10.47 9.41
N GLY A 182 6.02 11.13 9.65
CA GLY A 182 6.35 11.71 10.96
C GLY A 182 5.41 12.85 11.37
N LEU A 183 5.11 13.78 10.45
CA LEU A 183 4.22 14.90 10.70
C LEU A 183 2.78 14.43 10.98
N MET A 184 2.33 13.40 10.27
CA MET A 184 1.00 12.81 10.40
C MET A 184 0.77 12.10 11.74
N TYR A 185 1.83 11.77 12.48
CA TYR A 185 1.70 11.13 13.79
C TYR A 185 0.84 11.94 14.77
N TRP A 186 1.08 13.25 14.86
CA TRP A 186 0.42 14.13 15.82
C TRP A 186 -1.08 14.30 15.52
N PRO A 187 -1.50 14.62 14.27
CA PRO A 187 -2.91 14.65 13.89
C PRO A 187 -3.62 13.32 14.14
N CYS A 188 -3.01 12.18 13.77
CA CYS A 188 -3.63 10.86 13.97
C CYS A 188 -3.83 10.55 15.45
N ARG A 189 -2.84 10.87 16.30
CA ARG A 189 -2.96 10.67 17.75
C ARG A 189 -4.04 11.55 18.37
N TRP A 190 -4.11 12.82 17.97
CA TRP A 190 -5.14 13.75 18.44
C TRP A 190 -6.54 13.28 18.02
N TYR A 191 -6.71 12.92 16.75
CA TYR A 191 -7.98 12.46 16.21
C TYR A 191 -8.46 11.15 16.87
N GLN A 192 -7.53 10.24 17.17
CA GLN A 192 -7.84 9.04 17.95
C GLN A 192 -8.44 9.40 19.33
N GLY A 193 -7.85 10.37 20.04
CA GLY A 193 -8.37 10.83 21.33
C GLY A 193 -9.72 11.54 21.21
N TYR A 194 -9.93 12.29 20.12
CA TYR A 194 -11.20 12.95 19.84
C TYR A 194 -12.33 11.95 19.57
N LYS A 195 -12.08 10.94 18.73
CA LYS A 195 -13.02 9.85 18.40
C LYS A 195 -13.41 9.02 19.63
N GLN A 196 -12.52 8.86 20.61
CA GLN A 196 -12.84 8.18 21.87
C GLN A 196 -13.74 8.99 22.81
N ARG A 197 -13.77 10.32 22.65
CA ARG A 197 -14.53 11.23 23.53
C ARG A 197 -15.89 11.64 22.95
N HIS A 198 -16.13 11.43 21.65
CA HIS A 198 -17.34 11.87 20.97
C HIS A 198 -17.95 10.74 20.16
N SER A 199 -19.24 10.48 20.34
CA SER A 199 -19.99 9.42 19.65
C SER A 199 -20.89 9.99 18.55
N TYR A 200 -20.30 10.65 17.54
CA TYR A 200 -21.06 11.09 16.36
C TYR A 200 -21.08 10.01 15.28
N TRP A 201 -22.19 9.89 14.55
CA TRP A 201 -22.37 8.89 13.48
C TRP A 201 -21.28 8.94 12.39
N TRP A 202 -20.81 10.14 12.03
CA TRP A 202 -19.76 10.33 11.02
C TRP A 202 -18.35 9.98 11.52
N LEU A 203 -18.12 10.01 12.84
CA LEU A 203 -16.85 9.62 13.45
C LEU A 203 -16.62 8.11 13.41
N SER A 204 -17.67 7.30 13.24
CA SER A 204 -17.49 5.85 13.08
C SER A 204 -16.80 5.51 11.76
N TYR A 205 -17.00 6.33 10.73
CA TYR A 205 -16.46 6.11 9.38
C TYR A 205 -15.08 6.72 9.16
N LEU A 206 -14.76 7.87 9.78
CA LEU A 206 -13.47 8.56 9.70
C LEU A 206 -12.48 8.14 10.81
#